data_AF-A0A519H4Y3-F1
#
_entry.id   AF-A0A519H4Y3-F1
#
_cell.length_a   1.000
_cell.length_b   1.000
_cell.length_c   1.000
_cell.angle_alpha   90.00
_cell.angle_beta   90.00
_cell.angle_gamma   90.00
#
_symmetry.space_group_name_H-M   'P 1'
#
loop_
_entity.id
_entity.type
_entity.pdbx_description
1 polymer ?
#
loop_
_entity_poly.entity_id
_entity_poly.type
_entity_poly.pdbx_seq_one_letter_code
_entity_poly.pdbx_strand_id
1 'polypeptide(L)'
;LVAGVALIANGVFFAYTYLLARDFEFSSYSNLSAFIAIVLVGACLGFLPFNWNPARMFMGDGGALMLGLLMAVSAILVTGDLPAQLVADNDQFGRSQLLGAFIPVLLPIVVVLLPLLDFGLAVVRRMSKGKSPFSPDRKHLHHRMLDMGHSDRDAVLIFYAWTAVVSLSVLLMYIGTTAGWPGLYLPGVVFFVLGAVPCLIVTLLPSRRSPREPALLPQAPERKPVA
;
A
#
# COMPACT_ATOMS: atom_id res chain seq x y z
N LEU A 1 7.40 4.46 -6.67
CA LEU A 1 6.40 4.36 -5.57
C LEU A 1 5.37 3.26 -5.84
N VAL A 2 4.38 3.49 -6.72
CA VAL A 2 3.23 2.59 -6.95
C VAL A 2 3.63 1.13 -7.15
N ALA A 3 4.58 0.84 -8.04
CA ALA A 3 5.02 -0.53 -8.32
C ALA A 3 5.55 -1.28 -7.08
N GLY A 4 6.27 -0.60 -6.18
CA GLY A 4 6.78 -1.26 -4.96
C GLY A 4 5.72 -1.41 -3.86
N VAL A 5 4.77 -0.47 -3.76
CA VAL A 5 3.60 -0.63 -2.88
C VAL A 5 2.77 -1.81 -3.37
N ALA A 6 2.49 -1.88 -4.67
CA ALA A 6 1.76 -2.97 -5.30
C ALA A 6 2.48 -4.31 -5.13
N LEU A 7 3.82 -4.34 -5.23
CA LEU A 7 4.61 -5.55 -5.02
C LEU A 7 4.41 -6.13 -3.61
N ILE A 8 4.58 -5.29 -2.58
CA ILE A 8 4.45 -5.70 -1.17
C ILE A 8 3.00 -6.13 -0.89
N ALA A 9 2.05 -5.29 -1.30
CA ALA A 9 0.63 -5.50 -1.13
C ALA A 9 0.17 -6.83 -1.75
N ASN A 10 0.51 -7.09 -3.02
CA ASN A 10 0.11 -8.31 -3.72
C ASN A 10 0.86 -9.55 -3.21
N GLY A 11 2.11 -9.42 -2.75
CA GLY A 11 2.84 -10.54 -2.15
C GLY A 11 2.17 -11.04 -0.86
N VAL A 12 1.80 -10.11 0.01
CA VAL A 12 1.06 -10.43 1.25
C VAL A 12 -0.35 -10.93 0.93
N PHE A 13 -1.03 -10.31 -0.03
CA PHE A 13 -2.37 -10.73 -0.46
C PHE A 13 -2.38 -12.14 -1.06
N PHE A 14 -1.37 -12.48 -1.87
CA PHE A 14 -1.20 -13.83 -2.39
C PHE A 14 -1.04 -14.85 -1.26
N ALA A 15 -0.13 -14.59 -0.31
CA ALA A 15 0.07 -15.47 0.85
C ALA A 15 -1.23 -15.64 1.64
N TYR A 16 -1.97 -14.56 1.88
CA TYR A 16 -3.27 -14.59 2.52
C TYR A 16 -4.28 -15.46 1.76
N THR A 17 -4.48 -15.21 0.46
CA THR A 17 -5.44 -15.97 -0.36
C THR A 17 -5.12 -17.46 -0.41
N TYR A 18 -3.84 -17.82 -0.40
CA TYR A 18 -3.37 -19.20 -0.35
C TYR A 18 -3.68 -19.87 0.99
N LEU A 19 -3.39 -19.19 2.10
CA LEU A 19 -3.69 -19.72 3.44
C LEU A 19 -5.21 -19.85 3.65
N LEU A 20 -5.98 -18.88 3.15
CA LEU A 20 -7.44 -18.93 3.15
C LEU A 20 -7.96 -20.16 2.40
N ALA A 21 -7.46 -20.42 1.19
CA ALA A 21 -7.88 -21.59 0.42
C ALA A 21 -7.50 -22.92 1.10
N ARG A 22 -6.36 -22.94 1.80
CA ARG A 22 -5.90 -24.09 2.59
C ARG A 22 -6.79 -24.33 3.81
N ASP A 23 -7.03 -23.29 4.60
CA ASP A 23 -7.69 -23.38 5.90
C ASP A 23 -9.21 -23.64 5.76
N PHE A 24 -9.82 -23.27 4.63
CA PHE A 24 -11.22 -23.52 4.31
C PHE A 24 -11.45 -24.68 3.33
N GLU A 25 -10.42 -25.51 3.09
CA GLU A 25 -10.49 -26.72 2.26
C GLU A 25 -11.18 -26.49 0.91
N PHE A 26 -10.85 -25.38 0.24
CA PHE A 26 -11.40 -25.13 -1.09
C PHE A 26 -11.02 -26.25 -2.04
N SER A 27 -11.95 -26.60 -2.94
CA SER A 27 -11.77 -27.64 -3.96
C SER A 27 -10.58 -27.38 -4.88
N SER A 28 -10.07 -26.15 -4.91
CA SER A 28 -8.86 -25.76 -5.62
C SER A 28 -8.13 -24.66 -4.86
N TYR A 29 -6.84 -24.86 -4.58
CA TYR A 29 -5.97 -23.83 -4.00
C TYR A 29 -5.62 -22.71 -4.99
N SER A 30 -5.88 -22.93 -6.28
CA SER A 30 -5.66 -21.94 -7.33
C SER A 30 -6.97 -21.18 -7.60
N ASN A 31 -7.16 -20.05 -6.93
CA ASN A 31 -8.25 -19.12 -7.24
C ASN A 31 -7.76 -17.97 -8.14
N LEU A 32 -8.71 -17.33 -8.85
CA LEU A 32 -8.40 -16.24 -9.78
C LEU A 32 -7.75 -15.05 -9.06
N SER A 33 -8.13 -14.81 -7.80
CA SER A 33 -7.58 -13.76 -6.94
C SER A 33 -6.09 -13.92 -6.70
N ALA A 34 -5.64 -15.13 -6.32
CA ALA A 34 -4.24 -15.47 -6.11
C ALA A 34 -3.45 -15.41 -7.42
N PHE A 35 -4.05 -15.86 -8.53
CA PHE A 35 -3.43 -15.78 -9.85
C PHE A 35 -3.15 -14.33 -10.28
N ILE A 36 -4.12 -13.43 -10.14
CA ILE A 36 -3.93 -12.01 -10.43
C ILE A 36 -2.83 -11.44 -9.52
N ALA A 37 -2.87 -11.74 -8.22
CA ALA A 37 -1.89 -11.24 -7.26
C ALA A 37 -0.45 -11.65 -7.62
N ILE A 38 -0.20 -12.93 -7.93
CA ILE A 38 1.15 -13.40 -8.25
C ILE A 38 1.66 -12.88 -9.60
N VAL A 39 0.77 -12.72 -10.59
CA VAL A 39 1.11 -12.08 -11.86
C VAL A 39 1.50 -10.62 -11.65
N LEU A 40 0.77 -9.89 -10.79
CA LEU A 40 1.12 -8.51 -10.43
C LEU A 40 2.46 -8.43 -9.69
N VAL A 41 2.75 -9.37 -8.78
CA VAL A 41 4.06 -9.48 -8.14
C VAL A 41 5.15 -9.67 -9.18
N GLY A 42 4.99 -10.61 -10.11
CA GLY A 42 5.96 -10.87 -11.19
C GLY A 42 6.17 -9.64 -12.09
N ALA A 43 5.10 -8.98 -12.50
CA ALA A 43 5.16 -7.76 -13.31
C ALA A 43 5.88 -6.63 -12.56
N CYS A 44 5.59 -6.44 -11.27
CA CYS A 44 6.25 -5.42 -10.45
C CYS A 44 7.73 -5.75 -10.22
N LEU A 45 8.10 -7.01 -9.98
CA LEU A 45 9.50 -7.43 -9.86
C LEU A 45 10.29 -7.20 -11.15
N GLY A 46 9.69 -7.49 -12.30
CA GLY A 46 10.31 -7.20 -13.60
C GLY A 46 10.48 -5.71 -13.86
N PHE A 47 9.51 -4.88 -13.45
CA PHE A 47 9.51 -3.44 -13.69
C PHE A 47 10.38 -2.65 -12.70
N LEU A 48 10.44 -3.04 -11.43
CA LEU A 48 11.04 -2.26 -10.34
C LEU A 48 12.54 -1.93 -10.55
N PRO A 49 13.40 -2.83 -11.06
CA PRO A 49 14.80 -2.50 -11.36
C PRO A 49 14.96 -1.37 -12.38
N PHE A 50 14.03 -1.24 -13.33
CA PHE A 50 14.03 -0.16 -14.33
C PHE A 50 13.41 1.14 -13.81
N ASN A 51 12.55 1.05 -12.79
CA ASN A 51 11.91 2.20 -12.15
C ASN A 51 12.68 2.74 -10.94
N TRP A 52 13.69 2.02 -10.45
CA TRP A 52 14.49 2.41 -9.29
C TRP A 52 15.35 3.66 -9.59
N ASN A 53 15.51 4.54 -8.60
CA ASN A 53 16.20 5.82 -8.80
C ASN A 53 17.71 5.64 -9.06
N PRO A 54 18.26 6.11 -10.21
CA PRO A 54 17.64 6.91 -11.27
C PRO A 54 16.79 6.10 -12.26
N ALA A 55 15.52 6.50 -12.41
CA ALA A 55 14.52 5.75 -13.19
C ALA A 55 14.83 5.78 -14.70
N ARG A 56 14.84 4.59 -15.32
CA ARG A 56 15.01 4.40 -16.78
C ARG A 56 13.68 4.24 -17.50
N MET A 57 12.64 3.82 -16.78
CA MET A 57 11.30 3.63 -17.31
C MET A 57 10.28 4.19 -16.32
N PHE A 58 9.36 5.01 -16.83
CA PHE A 58 8.24 5.54 -16.05
C PHE A 58 6.98 4.73 -16.33
N MET A 59 6.19 4.51 -15.29
CA MET A 59 4.98 3.70 -15.36
C MET A 59 3.86 4.37 -16.16
N GLY A 60 3.81 5.70 -16.13
CA GLY A 60 2.69 6.48 -16.66
C GLY A 60 1.37 6.19 -15.96
N ASP A 61 0.30 6.83 -16.43
CA ASP A 61 -1.04 6.63 -15.89
C ASP A 61 -1.61 5.25 -16.29
N GLY A 62 -1.28 4.77 -17.50
CA GLY A 62 -1.76 3.48 -18.00
C GLY A 62 -1.36 2.31 -17.11
N GLY A 63 -0.08 2.25 -16.70
CA GLY A 63 0.39 1.19 -15.80
C GLY A 63 -0.18 1.33 -14.39
N ALA A 64 -0.21 2.54 -13.84
CA ALA A 64 -0.68 2.77 -12.47
C ALA A 64 -2.18 2.46 -12.31
N LEU A 65 -3.01 2.87 -13.27
CA LEU A 65 -4.45 2.60 -13.27
C LEU A 65 -4.73 1.11 -13.45
N MET A 66 -3.99 0.42 -14.32
CA MET A 66 -4.16 -1.02 -14.52
C MET A 66 -3.77 -1.84 -13.27
N LEU A 67 -2.68 -1.48 -12.59
CA LEU A 67 -2.34 -2.12 -11.31
C LEU A 67 -3.46 -1.90 -10.28
N GLY A 68 -3.96 -0.67 -10.15
CA GLY A 68 -5.05 -0.37 -9.23
C GLY A 68 -6.33 -1.15 -9.54
N LEU A 69 -6.72 -1.23 -10.81
CA LEU A 69 -7.87 -2.00 -11.25
C LEU A 69 -7.73 -3.47 -10.92
N LEU A 70 -6.59 -4.08 -11.26
CA LEU A 70 -6.36 -5.51 -11.01
C LEU A 70 -6.31 -5.84 -9.52
N MET A 71 -5.73 -4.96 -8.69
CA MET A 71 -5.78 -5.10 -7.23
C MET A 71 -7.19 -4.99 -6.66
N ALA A 72 -8.02 -4.09 -7.21
CA ALA A 72 -9.42 -3.97 -6.79
C ALA A 72 -10.22 -5.22 -7.19
N VAL A 73 -10.03 -5.70 -8.42
CA VAL A 73 -10.70 -6.92 -8.92
C VAL A 73 -10.29 -8.13 -8.07
N SER A 74 -9.00 -8.33 -7.78
CA SER A 74 -8.55 -9.46 -6.97
C SER A 74 -9.09 -9.40 -5.53
N ALA A 75 -9.20 -8.20 -4.94
CA ALA A 75 -9.80 -8.00 -3.63
C ALA A 75 -11.31 -8.31 -3.59
N ILE A 76 -12.04 -7.96 -4.65
CA ILE A 76 -13.48 -8.28 -4.77
C ILE A 76 -13.67 -9.79 -4.96
N LEU A 77 -12.88 -10.41 -5.84
CA LEU A 77 -12.99 -11.84 -6.14
C LEU A 77 -12.77 -12.71 -4.91
N VAL A 78 -11.74 -12.43 -4.11
CA VAL A 78 -11.50 -13.22 -2.89
C VAL A 78 -12.63 -13.11 -1.89
N THR A 79 -13.31 -11.96 -1.83
CA THR A 79 -14.46 -11.75 -0.94
C THR A 79 -15.68 -12.53 -1.43
N GLY A 80 -15.87 -12.64 -2.76
CA GLY A 80 -16.97 -13.40 -3.37
C GLY A 80 -16.84 -14.92 -3.21
N ASP A 81 -15.61 -15.43 -3.11
CA ASP A 81 -15.34 -16.86 -2.91
C ASP A 81 -15.40 -17.30 -1.43
N LEU A 82 -15.64 -16.38 -0.49
CA LEU A 82 -15.72 -16.73 0.94
C LEU A 82 -16.96 -17.60 1.22
N PRO A 83 -16.80 -18.76 1.86
CA PRO A 83 -17.90 -19.66 2.16
C PRO A 83 -18.88 -18.98 3.12
N ALA A 84 -20.19 -19.13 2.88
CA ALA A 84 -21.24 -18.43 3.63
C ALA A 84 -21.16 -18.66 5.16
N GLN A 85 -20.65 -19.81 5.59
CA GLN A 85 -20.35 -20.14 6.99
C GLN A 85 -19.35 -19.17 7.66
N LEU A 86 -18.38 -18.59 6.94
CA LEU A 86 -17.50 -17.53 7.49
C LEU A 86 -18.21 -16.19 7.70
N VAL A 87 -19.24 -15.93 6.91
CA VAL A 87 -20.02 -14.69 6.95
C VAL A 87 -21.20 -14.83 7.93
N ALA A 88 -21.66 -16.07 8.19
CA ALA A 88 -22.84 -16.38 8.98
C ALA A 88 -22.53 -16.90 10.40
N ASP A 89 -21.52 -17.76 10.59
CA ASP A 89 -21.24 -18.37 11.89
C ASP A 89 -20.17 -17.59 12.68
N ASN A 90 -20.66 -16.76 13.59
CA ASN A 90 -19.86 -15.94 14.51
C ASN A 90 -19.23 -16.74 15.67
N ASP A 91 -19.46 -18.05 15.74
CA ASP A 91 -19.09 -18.89 16.90
C ASP A 91 -17.70 -19.51 16.80
N GLN A 92 -17.10 -19.66 15.61
CA GLN A 92 -15.75 -20.22 15.46
C GLN A 92 -14.60 -19.26 15.82
N PHE A 93 -14.83 -17.93 15.80
CA PHE A 93 -13.78 -16.93 16.04
C PHE A 93 -13.72 -16.35 17.46
N GLY A 94 -14.42 -16.95 18.44
CA GLY A 94 -14.24 -16.64 19.86
C GLY A 94 -14.43 -15.17 20.23
N ARG A 95 -15.69 -14.74 20.39
CA ARG A 95 -16.14 -13.50 21.07
C ARG A 95 -15.24 -12.25 20.93
N SER A 96 -15.32 -11.66 19.74
CA SER A 96 -15.94 -10.33 19.57
C SER A 96 -16.68 -10.37 18.23
N GLN A 97 -18.01 -10.44 18.27
CA GLN A 97 -18.92 -10.82 17.16
C GLN A 97 -18.78 -10.00 15.86
N LEU A 98 -17.97 -8.95 15.86
CA LEU A 98 -17.72 -8.14 14.67
C LEU A 98 -16.35 -8.47 14.08
N LEU A 99 -15.29 -8.48 14.90
CA LEU A 99 -13.93 -8.53 14.36
C LEU A 99 -13.65 -9.84 13.63
N GLY A 100 -14.04 -10.99 14.18
CA GLY A 100 -13.79 -12.33 13.60
C GLY A 100 -14.44 -12.54 12.23
N ALA A 101 -15.70 -12.15 12.07
CA ALA A 101 -16.44 -12.27 10.80
C ALA A 101 -15.91 -11.31 9.72
N PHE A 102 -15.36 -10.16 10.13
CA PHE A 102 -14.80 -9.19 9.19
C PHE A 102 -13.35 -9.46 8.82
N ILE A 103 -12.57 -10.27 9.56
CA ILE A 103 -11.13 -10.52 9.24
C ILE A 103 -10.92 -10.97 7.80
N PRO A 104 -11.69 -11.95 7.28
CA PRO A 104 -11.42 -12.44 5.95
C PRO A 104 -11.69 -11.39 4.86
N VAL A 105 -12.60 -10.45 5.15
CA VAL A 105 -13.00 -9.32 4.30
C VAL A 105 -12.10 -8.10 4.52
N LEU A 106 -11.50 -7.96 5.70
CA LEU A 106 -10.68 -6.82 6.08
C LEU A 106 -9.34 -6.82 5.35
N LEU A 107 -8.71 -7.99 5.20
CA LEU A 107 -7.38 -8.10 4.61
C LEU A 107 -7.33 -7.60 3.15
N PRO A 108 -8.25 -8.00 2.25
CA PRO A 108 -8.35 -7.43 0.89
C PRO A 108 -8.51 -5.91 0.89
N ILE A 109 -9.34 -5.38 1.79
CA ILE A 109 -9.56 -3.94 1.93
C ILE A 109 -8.27 -3.27 2.38
N VAL A 110 -7.61 -3.78 3.41
CA VAL A 110 -6.39 -3.21 4.01
C VAL A 110 -5.24 -3.14 3.00
N VAL A 111 -5.10 -4.14 2.13
CA VAL A 111 -4.08 -4.18 1.07
C VAL A 111 -4.26 -3.04 0.06
N VAL A 112 -5.50 -2.67 -0.25
CA VAL A 112 -5.84 -1.57 -1.17
C VAL A 112 -6.02 -0.24 -0.41
N LEU A 113 -6.16 -0.28 0.92
CA LEU A 113 -6.55 0.85 1.75
C LEU A 113 -5.52 1.97 1.72
N LEU A 114 -4.21 1.68 1.72
CA LEU A 114 -3.18 2.73 1.71
C LEU A 114 -3.23 3.57 0.41
N PRO A 115 -3.21 2.97 -0.80
CA PRO A 115 -3.45 3.71 -2.05
C PRO A 115 -4.80 4.43 -2.06
N LEU A 116 -5.86 3.79 -1.56
CA LEU A 116 -7.20 4.36 -1.53
C LEU A 116 -7.30 5.55 -0.58
N LEU A 117 -6.60 5.51 0.56
CA LEU A 117 -6.53 6.60 1.54
C LEU A 117 -5.72 7.79 0.99
N ASP A 118 -4.60 7.58 0.32
CA ASP A 118 -3.85 8.70 -0.30
C ASP A 118 -4.71 9.42 -1.36
N PHE A 119 -5.43 8.66 -2.18
CA PHE A 119 -6.37 9.21 -3.15
C PHE A 119 -7.59 9.86 -2.48
N GLY A 120 -8.22 9.17 -1.53
CA GLY A 120 -9.42 9.61 -0.83
C GLY A 120 -9.18 10.89 -0.02
N LEU A 121 -8.07 10.98 0.72
CA LEU A 121 -7.68 12.18 1.45
C LEU A 121 -7.40 13.36 0.49
N ALA A 122 -6.83 13.10 -0.69
CA ALA A 122 -6.68 14.13 -1.71
C ALA A 122 -8.04 14.62 -2.26
N VAL A 123 -8.98 13.70 -2.52
CA VAL A 123 -10.35 14.03 -2.94
C VAL A 123 -11.10 14.85 -1.88
N VAL A 124 -11.11 14.40 -0.62
CA VAL A 124 -11.77 15.11 0.50
C VAL A 124 -11.16 16.50 0.70
N ARG A 125 -9.84 16.65 0.61
CA ARG A 125 -9.16 17.94 0.72
C ARG A 125 -9.50 18.91 -0.42
N ARG A 126 -9.75 18.41 -1.63
CA ARG A 126 -10.20 19.24 -2.77
C ARG A 126 -11.63 19.71 -2.58
N MET A 127 -12.52 18.78 -2.21
CA MET A 127 -13.94 19.07 -2.00
C MET A 127 -14.17 20.02 -0.82
N SER A 128 -13.42 19.86 0.29
CA SER A 128 -13.47 20.80 1.42
C SER A 128 -13.00 22.22 1.08
N LYS A 129 -12.31 22.41 -0.05
CA LYS A 129 -11.92 23.72 -0.60
C LYS A 129 -12.83 24.19 -1.75
N GLY A 130 -13.99 23.54 -1.93
CA GLY A 130 -14.92 23.84 -3.01
C GLY A 130 -14.39 23.54 -4.42
N LYS A 131 -13.29 22.79 -4.55
CA LYS A 131 -12.72 22.41 -5.84
C LYS A 131 -13.29 21.08 -6.30
N SER A 132 -13.40 20.91 -7.62
CA SER A 132 -13.80 19.64 -8.24
C SER A 132 -12.91 18.47 -7.76
N PRO A 133 -13.47 17.27 -7.53
CA PRO A 133 -12.74 16.05 -7.20
C PRO A 133 -11.61 15.73 -8.21
N PHE A 134 -11.77 16.15 -9.46
CA PHE A 134 -10.82 15.90 -10.55
C PHE A 134 -9.83 17.06 -10.78
N SER A 135 -9.89 18.10 -9.96
CA SER A 135 -8.93 19.21 -10.08
C SER A 135 -7.50 18.73 -9.76
N PRO A 136 -6.46 19.17 -10.51
CA PRO A 136 -5.08 18.78 -10.24
C PRO A 136 -4.67 19.16 -8.82
N ASP A 137 -4.26 18.19 -8.00
CA ASP A 137 -3.76 18.42 -6.65
C ASP A 137 -2.30 17.95 -6.56
N ARG A 138 -1.42 18.87 -6.15
CA ARG A 138 0.01 18.58 -5.96
C ARG A 138 0.31 18.13 -4.53
N LYS A 139 -0.69 17.96 -3.65
CA LYS A 139 -0.47 17.66 -2.23
C LYS A 139 -0.68 16.18 -1.86
N HIS A 140 -0.27 15.24 -2.71
CA HIS A 140 -0.23 13.83 -2.31
C HIS A 140 0.72 13.63 -1.13
N LEU A 141 0.50 12.58 -0.32
CA LEU A 141 1.30 12.34 0.88
C LEU A 141 2.81 12.30 0.56
N HIS A 142 3.20 11.80 -0.62
CA HIS A 142 4.57 11.87 -1.13
C HIS A 142 5.13 13.29 -1.21
N HIS A 143 4.41 14.24 -1.81
CA HIS A 143 4.88 15.64 -1.88
C HIS A 143 4.87 16.32 -0.52
N ARG A 144 3.92 15.99 0.37
CA ARG A 144 3.95 16.50 1.75
C ARG A 144 5.20 16.05 2.50
N MET A 145 5.69 14.84 2.23
CA MET A 145 6.93 14.36 2.86
C MET A 145 8.16 15.09 2.32
N LEU A 146 8.18 15.39 1.03
CA LEU A 146 9.22 16.26 0.45
C LEU A 146 9.17 17.67 1.06
N ASP A 147 7.97 18.24 1.23
CA ASP A 147 7.77 19.54 1.88
C ASP A 147 8.22 19.54 3.36
N MET A 148 8.13 18.39 4.04
CA MET A 148 8.65 18.21 5.41
C MET A 148 10.18 18.09 5.47
N GLY A 149 10.86 17.93 4.33
CA GLY A 149 12.31 17.81 4.24
C GLY A 149 12.85 16.39 4.01
N HIS A 150 11.98 15.41 3.70
CA HIS A 150 12.43 14.08 3.29
C HIS A 150 12.98 14.09 1.85
N SER A 151 13.92 13.19 1.56
CA SER A 151 14.32 12.95 0.17
C SER A 151 13.27 12.12 -0.59
N ASP A 152 13.29 12.16 -1.92
CA ASP A 152 12.42 11.31 -2.76
C ASP A 152 12.57 9.83 -2.42
N ARG A 153 13.79 9.39 -2.09
CA ARG A 153 14.06 7.99 -1.71
C ARG A 153 13.46 7.66 -0.34
N ASP A 154 13.63 8.55 0.63
CA ASP A 154 13.12 8.35 1.99
C ASP A 154 11.60 8.30 1.99
N ALA A 155 10.94 9.22 1.27
CA ALA A 155 9.49 9.22 1.12
C ALA A 155 9.00 7.88 0.56
N VAL A 156 9.61 7.36 -0.52
CA VAL A 156 9.26 6.07 -1.11
C VAL A 156 9.45 4.90 -0.13
N LEU A 157 10.57 4.86 0.58
CA LEU A 157 10.85 3.81 1.56
C LEU A 157 9.87 3.82 2.73
N ILE A 158 9.45 5.00 3.19
CA ILE A 158 8.47 5.13 4.27
C ILE A 158 7.10 4.58 3.82
N PHE A 159 6.67 4.83 2.57
CA PHE A 159 5.47 4.17 2.04
C PHE A 159 5.60 2.65 1.97
N TYR A 160 6.77 2.14 1.58
CA TYR A 160 7.02 0.69 1.57
C TYR A 160 6.95 0.12 2.97
N ALA A 161 7.53 0.81 3.95
CA ALA A 161 7.50 0.41 5.36
C ALA A 161 6.06 0.41 5.91
N TRP A 162 5.28 1.47 5.71
CA TRP A 162 3.86 1.49 6.11
C TRP A 162 3.05 0.39 5.44
N THR A 163 3.27 0.16 4.14
CA THR A 163 2.58 -0.91 3.40
C THR A 163 2.93 -2.27 3.97
N ALA A 164 4.21 -2.55 4.22
CA ALA A 164 4.67 -3.80 4.78
C ALA A 164 4.15 -4.00 6.21
N VAL A 165 4.26 -3.00 7.08
CA VAL A 165 3.79 -3.07 8.47
C VAL A 165 2.31 -3.36 8.51
N VAL A 166 1.49 -2.57 7.81
CA VAL A 166 0.03 -2.73 7.82
C VAL A 166 -0.39 -4.09 7.25
N SER A 167 0.11 -4.47 6.07
CA SER A 167 -0.29 -5.71 5.41
C SER A 167 0.17 -6.96 6.16
N LEU A 168 1.43 -7.01 6.62
CA LEU A 168 1.96 -8.13 7.39
C LEU A 168 1.30 -8.25 8.78
N SER A 169 0.94 -7.13 9.41
CA SER A 169 0.21 -7.17 10.70
C SER A 169 -1.10 -7.94 10.56
N VAL A 170 -1.88 -7.64 9.52
CA VAL A 170 -3.17 -8.31 9.30
C VAL A 170 -2.98 -9.77 8.90
N LEU A 171 -1.96 -10.08 8.08
CA LEU A 171 -1.61 -11.47 7.78
C LEU A 171 -1.23 -12.25 9.06
N LEU A 172 -0.46 -11.65 9.96
CA LEU A 172 -0.11 -12.26 11.25
C LEU A 172 -1.32 -12.41 12.18
N MET A 173 -2.27 -11.48 12.18
CA MET A 173 -3.54 -11.64 12.90
C MET A 173 -4.30 -12.86 12.36
N TYR A 174 -4.38 -13.01 11.04
CA TYR A 174 -5.04 -14.15 10.41
C TYR A 174 -4.36 -15.48 10.79
N ILE A 175 -3.04 -15.57 10.65
CA ILE A 175 -2.28 -16.78 11.04
C ILE A 175 -2.45 -17.09 12.52
N GLY A 176 -2.37 -16.08 13.39
CA GLY A 176 -2.53 -16.25 14.84
C GLY A 176 -3.91 -16.79 15.20
N THR A 177 -4.95 -16.40 14.47
CA THR A 177 -6.31 -16.93 14.65
C THR A 177 -6.45 -18.36 14.19
N THR A 178 -5.96 -18.71 13.00
CA THR A 178 -6.13 -20.07 12.45
C THR A 178 -5.22 -21.09 13.12
N ALA A 179 -4.03 -20.68 13.59
CA ALA A 179 -3.09 -21.54 14.31
C ALA A 179 -3.37 -21.65 15.82
N GLY A 180 -4.39 -20.96 16.35
CA GLY A 180 -4.75 -21.01 17.77
C GLY A 180 -3.66 -20.45 18.71
N TRP A 181 -2.91 -19.44 18.28
CA TRP A 181 -1.83 -18.87 19.09
C TRP A 181 -2.38 -18.16 20.35
N PRO A 182 -1.64 -18.16 21.47
CA PRO A 182 -2.05 -17.46 22.68
C PRO A 182 -2.23 -15.96 22.38
N GLY A 183 -3.44 -15.46 22.61
CA GLY A 183 -3.83 -14.08 22.32
C GLY A 183 -4.38 -13.82 20.91
N LEU A 184 -4.51 -14.84 20.05
CA LEU A 184 -5.12 -14.81 18.71
C LEU A 184 -4.58 -13.68 17.83
N TYR A 185 -5.16 -12.49 17.95
CA TYR A 185 -4.80 -11.25 17.26
C TYR A 185 -3.53 -10.58 17.80
N LEU A 186 -3.16 -10.89 19.05
CA LEU A 186 -2.09 -10.22 19.78
C LEU A 186 -0.76 -10.16 19.00
N PRO A 187 -0.30 -11.23 18.32
CA PRO A 187 0.96 -11.20 17.57
C PRO A 187 0.95 -10.18 16.43
N GLY A 188 -0.15 -10.08 15.69
CA GLY A 188 -0.29 -9.10 14.62
C GLY A 188 -0.47 -7.67 15.14
N VAL A 189 -1.18 -7.48 16.25
CA VAL A 189 -1.29 -6.16 16.92
C VAL A 189 0.06 -5.70 17.47
N VAL A 190 0.82 -6.60 18.10
CA VAL A 190 2.16 -6.32 18.60
C VAL A 190 3.09 -5.96 17.45
N PHE A 191 3.06 -6.71 16.34
CA PHE A 191 3.83 -6.37 15.15
C PHE A 191 3.43 -5.00 14.58
N PHE A 192 2.12 -4.69 14.52
CA PHE A 192 1.64 -3.38 14.10
C PHE A 192 2.18 -2.26 14.98
N VAL A 193 2.06 -2.37 16.30
CA VAL A 193 2.51 -1.34 17.23
C VAL A 193 4.03 -1.16 17.15
N LEU A 194 4.78 -2.26 17.17
CA LEU A 194 6.24 -2.24 17.09
C LEU A 194 6.74 -1.71 15.74
N GLY A 195 6.03 -1.94 14.64
CA GLY A 195 6.37 -1.42 13.31
C GLY A 195 5.90 0.00 13.05
N ALA A 196 4.70 0.36 13.53
CA ALA A 196 4.07 1.65 13.30
C ALA A 196 4.79 2.76 14.08
N VAL A 197 5.30 2.49 15.28
CA VAL A 197 6.02 3.50 16.08
C VAL A 197 7.28 3.99 15.35
N PRO A 198 8.22 3.12 14.89
CA PRO A 198 9.34 3.54 14.06
C PRO A 198 8.91 4.22 12.75
N CYS A 199 7.90 3.67 12.07
CA CYS A 199 7.41 4.28 10.82
C CYS A 199 6.88 5.71 11.04
N LEU A 200 6.15 5.93 12.13
CA LEU A 200 5.64 7.25 12.51
C LEU A 200 6.79 8.20 12.88
N ILE A 201 7.75 7.73 13.67
CA ILE A 201 8.94 8.50 14.04
C ILE A 201 9.69 8.96 12.79
N VAL A 202 9.98 8.04 11.85
CA VAL A 202 10.67 8.36 10.60
C VAL A 202 9.81 9.23 9.68
N THR A 203 8.49 9.08 9.69
CA THR A 203 7.59 9.96 8.92
C THR A 203 7.64 11.41 9.42
N LEU A 204 7.69 11.60 10.75
CA LEU A 204 7.62 12.91 11.40
C LEU A 204 8.98 13.59 11.58
N LEU A 205 10.06 12.82 11.71
CA LEU A 205 11.42 13.34 11.86
C LEU A 205 12.06 13.47 10.47
N PRO A 206 12.31 14.69 9.97
CA PRO A 206 12.89 14.88 8.65
C PRO A 206 14.28 14.23 8.55
N SER A 207 14.48 13.49 7.47
CA SER A 207 15.79 13.00 7.05
C SER A 207 16.70 14.19 6.77
N ARG A 208 17.53 14.59 7.75
CA ARG A 208 18.41 15.75 7.59
C ARG A 208 19.37 15.50 6.42
N ARG A 209 19.24 16.25 5.33
CA ARG A 209 20.39 16.93 4.67
C ARG A 209 20.03 17.98 3.61
N SER A 210 20.68 19.12 3.86
CA SER A 210 21.14 20.27 3.06
C SER A 210 20.23 20.96 2.02
N PRO A 211 20.19 22.32 2.05
CA PRO A 211 19.68 23.12 0.95
C PRO A 211 20.36 22.66 -0.34
N ARG A 212 19.57 22.32 -1.36
CA ARG A 212 20.08 22.36 -2.73
C ARG A 212 20.48 23.81 -2.96
N GLU A 213 21.79 24.09 -2.98
CA GLU A 213 22.31 25.33 -3.52
C GLU A 213 21.64 25.52 -4.89
N PRO A 214 20.92 26.63 -5.14
CA PRO A 214 20.36 26.86 -6.45
C PRO A 214 21.53 26.81 -7.42
N ALA A 215 21.45 25.89 -8.39
CA ALA A 215 22.41 25.84 -9.48
C ALA A 215 22.49 27.27 -10.03
N LEU A 216 23.63 27.93 -9.80
CA LEU A 216 23.95 29.20 -10.42
C LEU A 216 23.82 28.97 -11.92
N LEU A 217 22.69 29.38 -12.48
CA LEU A 217 22.55 29.50 -13.92
C LEU A 217 23.75 30.34 -14.37
N PRO A 218 24.53 29.90 -15.37
CA PRO A 218 25.57 30.74 -15.93
C PRO A 218 24.95 32.09 -16.26
N GLN A 219 25.43 33.15 -15.61
CA GLN A 219 24.96 34.50 -15.91
C GLN A 219 25.15 34.70 -17.41
N ALA A 220 24.05 34.96 -18.12
CA ALA A 220 24.13 35.23 -19.54
C ALA A 220 25.09 36.41 -19.74
N PRO A 221 26.04 36.34 -20.70
CA PRO A 221 26.99 37.42 -20.91
C PRO A 221 26.22 38.70 -21.24
N GLU A 222 26.50 39.72 -20.43
CA GLU A 222 25.96 41.07 -20.55
C GLU A 222 26.18 41.58 -21.98
N ARG A 223 25.11 41.74 -22.76
CA ARG A 223 25.18 42.31 -24.10
C ARG A 223 25.59 43.78 -23.95
N LYS A 224 26.85 44.08 -24.27
CA LYS A 224 27.32 45.47 -24.41
C LYS A 224 26.44 46.20 -25.44
N PRO A 225 26.03 47.45 -25.18
CA PRO A 225 25.30 48.23 -26.16
C PRO A 225 26.20 48.45 -27.38
N VAL A 226 25.68 48.10 -28.55
CA VAL A 226 26.30 48.42 -29.84
C VAL A 226 26.10 49.91 -30.05
N ALA A 227 27.21 50.64 -30.17
CA ALA A 227 27.24 52.05 -30.55
C ALA A 227 26.94 52.22 -32.04
#